data_AF-A0A969CZC1-F1
#
_entry.id   AF-A0A969CZC1-F1
#
_cell.length_a   1.000
_cell.length_b   1.000
_cell.length_c   1.000
_cell.angle_alpha   90.00
_cell.angle_beta   90.00
_cell.angle_gamma   90.00
#
_symmetry.space_group_name_H-M   'P 1'
#
loop_
_entity.id
_entity.type
_entity.pdbx_description
1 polymer ?
#
loop_
_entity_poly.entity_id
_entity_poly.type
_entity_poly.pdbx_seq_one_letter_code
_entity_poly.pdbx_strand_id
1 'polypeptide(L)'
;MLLYLLMTGQASLVPTDAWPLVLSALVLAIPVGGALAIFGMSEGMRLRERGRRLRYTRGVSLDSRRKPVLLLRSFGDDELLDPRPLDFFQRRYEETLARTLRRLGPVVCIGRPNDSFGFGGAARLYVTDEHWRKAVCHLMERAVAVVIVVGRTEGLWWEIDTAIATMEPARLLFFFPYGAKSLRSGSRIADLWEFVGRWNLSRRRYDRMEAERRERYREFSRRCQFLHPLPEDPGRALFLDLLPDGKGRLLLPRRKASWKHAFGLANVLVDYLPGRMGRLRFDVDRTLQPFLAKLAAEGRSDSS
;
A
#
# COMPACT_ATOMS: atom_id res chain seq x y z
N MET A 1 12.62 27.92 30.17
CA MET A 1 13.22 29.18 30.65
C MET A 1 14.57 29.46 29.98
N LEU A 2 15.56 28.59 30.08
CA LEU A 2 16.89 28.81 29.47
C LEU A 2 16.89 28.86 27.92
N LEU A 3 16.16 27.94 27.27
CA LEU A 3 15.99 27.95 25.81
C LEU A 3 15.28 29.23 25.31
N TYR A 4 14.37 29.77 26.13
CA TYR A 4 13.63 31.00 25.85
C TYR A 4 14.57 32.21 25.93
N LEU A 5 15.42 32.30 26.95
CA LEU A 5 16.45 33.34 27.09
C LEU A 5 17.47 33.34 25.94
N LEU A 6 17.83 32.15 25.42
CA LEU A 6 18.69 32.01 24.24
C LEU A 6 18.00 32.49 22.96
N MET A 7 16.72 32.15 22.76
CA MET A 7 15.97 32.54 21.56
C MET A 7 15.59 34.03 21.54
N THR A 8 15.48 34.69 22.70
CA THR A 8 15.19 36.13 22.81
C THR A 8 16.46 37.00 22.85
N GLY A 9 17.65 36.41 22.69
CA GLY A 9 18.93 37.15 22.67
C GLY A 9 19.39 37.64 24.04
N GLN A 10 18.79 37.17 25.14
CA GLN A 10 19.11 37.55 26.51
C GLN A 10 20.16 36.63 27.16
N ALA A 11 21.05 36.04 26.36
CA ALA A 11 22.07 35.10 26.82
C ALA A 11 23.08 35.73 27.80
N SER A 12 23.22 37.06 27.80
CA SER A 12 24.06 37.84 28.72
C SER A 12 23.58 37.81 30.18
N LEU A 13 22.35 37.36 30.44
CA LEU A 13 21.80 37.21 31.80
C LEU A 13 22.22 35.89 32.48
N VAL A 14 22.89 34.98 31.77
CA VAL A 14 23.38 33.71 32.33
C VAL A 14 24.80 33.92 32.88
N PRO A 15 25.06 33.64 34.16
CA PRO A 15 26.40 33.71 34.74
C PRO A 15 27.41 32.88 33.94
N THR A 16 28.62 33.40 33.74
CA THR A 16 29.65 32.77 32.89
C THR A 16 30.11 31.40 33.41
N ASP A 17 30.05 31.19 34.72
CA ASP A 17 30.32 29.93 35.43
C ASP A 17 29.19 28.88 35.30
N ALA A 18 27.99 29.28 34.90
CA ALA A 18 26.85 28.37 34.71
C ALA A 18 26.84 27.68 33.34
N TRP A 19 27.58 28.19 32.35
CA TRP A 19 27.62 27.66 30.98
C TRP A 19 28.05 26.18 30.88
N PRO A 20 29.07 25.68 31.61
CA PRO A 20 29.44 24.26 31.60
C PRO A 20 28.30 23.33 32.04
N LEU A 21 27.53 23.73 33.06
CA LEU A 21 26.37 22.96 33.54
C LEU A 21 25.22 22.99 32.53
N VAL A 22 24.98 24.14 31.89
CA VAL A 22 24.01 24.29 30.81
C VAL A 22 24.35 23.39 29.61
N LEU A 23 25.60 23.39 29.16
CA LEU A 23 26.06 22.53 28.06
C LEU A 23 25.93 21.06 28.44
N SER A 24 26.36 20.68 29.65
CA SER A 24 26.22 19.32 30.15
C SER A 24 24.76 18.86 30.20
N ALA A 25 23.85 19.75 30.66
CA ALA A 25 22.42 19.48 30.68
C ALA A 25 21.83 19.33 29.28
N LEU A 26 22.23 20.15 28.30
CA LEU A 26 21.79 20.03 26.90
C LEU A 26 22.33 18.74 26.24
N VAL A 27 23.61 18.43 26.46
CA VAL A 27 24.27 17.21 25.96
C VAL A 27 23.61 15.95 26.50
N LEU A 28 23.06 15.97 27.72
CA LEU A 28 22.30 14.85 28.30
C LEU A 28 20.81 14.87 27.90
N ALA A 29 20.17 16.04 27.84
CA ALA A 29 18.75 16.16 27.55
C ALA A 29 18.40 15.77 26.11
N ILE A 30 19.27 16.08 25.15
CA ILE A 30 19.06 15.74 23.72
C ILE A 30 19.00 14.22 23.48
N PRO A 31 19.98 13.39 23.91
CA PRO A 31 19.94 11.95 23.70
C PRO A 31 18.83 11.28 24.52
N VAL A 32 18.57 11.74 25.75
CA VAL A 32 17.48 11.19 26.58
C VAL A 32 16.12 11.52 25.98
N GLY A 33 15.89 12.78 25.58
CA GLY A 33 14.67 13.20 24.90
C GLY A 33 14.48 12.49 23.56
N GLY A 34 15.56 12.32 22.79
CA GLY A 34 15.57 11.53 21.56
C GLY A 34 15.18 10.08 21.80
N ALA A 35 15.79 9.42 22.79
CA ALA A 35 15.49 8.03 23.14
C ALA A 35 14.04 7.85 23.58
N LEU A 36 13.50 8.76 24.42
CA LEU A 36 12.10 8.74 24.84
C LEU A 36 11.13 8.96 23.67
N ALA A 37 11.44 9.87 22.74
CA ALA A 37 10.64 10.09 21.55
C ALA A 37 10.63 8.86 20.63
N ILE A 38 11.78 8.22 20.42
CA ILE A 38 11.91 6.98 19.65
C ILE A 38 11.11 5.86 20.32
N PHE A 39 11.24 5.72 21.64
CA PHE A 39 10.54 4.71 22.41
C PHE A 39 9.02 4.91 22.33
N GLY A 40 8.53 6.11 22.63
CA GLY A 40 7.10 6.45 22.57
C GLY A 40 6.53 6.28 21.17
N MET A 41 7.28 6.67 20.13
CA MET A 41 6.87 6.46 18.74
C MET A 41 6.79 4.98 18.37
N SER A 42 7.79 4.18 18.75
CA SER A 42 7.81 2.74 18.48
C SER A 42 6.64 2.01 19.15
N GLU A 43 6.35 2.33 20.42
CA GLU A 43 5.19 1.78 21.12
C GLU A 43 3.87 2.26 20.53
N GLY A 44 3.76 3.53 20.15
CA GLY A 44 2.60 4.07 19.46
C GLY A 44 2.31 3.34 18.15
N MET A 45 3.35 3.06 17.35
CA MET A 45 3.21 2.29 16.10
C MET A 45 2.75 0.85 16.37
N ARG A 46 3.33 0.18 17.38
CA ARG A 46 2.96 -1.20 17.78
C ARG A 46 1.53 -1.28 18.31
N LEU A 47 1.13 -0.37 19.19
CA LEU A 47 -0.23 -0.26 19.72
C LEU A 47 -1.24 -0.01 18.60
N ARG A 48 -0.89 0.85 17.65
CA ARG A 48 -1.73 1.10 16.48
C ARG A 48 -1.89 -0.15 15.62
N GLU A 49 -0.80 -0.87 15.33
CA GLU A 49 -0.89 -2.11 14.55
C GLU A 49 -1.71 -3.18 15.27
N ARG A 50 -1.54 -3.33 16.60
CA ARG A 50 -2.38 -4.19 17.43
C ARG A 50 -3.86 -3.78 17.36
N GLY A 51 -4.16 -2.49 17.51
CA GLY A 51 -5.53 -1.96 17.41
C GLY A 51 -6.14 -2.21 16.03
N ARG A 52 -5.36 -2.10 14.95
CA ARG A 52 -5.81 -2.40 13.58
C ARG A 52 -6.15 -3.88 13.39
N ARG A 53 -5.35 -4.79 13.96
CA ARG A 53 -5.63 -6.23 13.93
C ARG A 53 -6.94 -6.58 14.65
N LEU A 54 -7.18 -5.97 15.82
CA LEU A 54 -8.42 -6.20 16.58
C LEU A 54 -9.69 -5.70 15.84
N ARG A 55 -9.60 -4.56 15.14
CA ARG A 55 -10.73 -4.04 14.33
C ARG A 55 -11.03 -4.90 13.11
N TYR A 56 -10.03 -5.61 12.58
CA TYR A 56 -10.20 -6.51 11.45
C TYR A 56 -11.04 -7.74 11.82
N THR A 57 -10.77 -8.37 12.96
CA THR A 57 -11.53 -9.53 13.47
C THR A 57 -13.03 -9.25 13.60
N ARG A 58 -13.43 -7.99 13.83
CA ARG A 58 -14.85 -7.61 13.97
C ARG A 58 -15.52 -7.12 12.68
N GLY A 59 -14.76 -6.82 11.62
CA GLY A 59 -15.21 -5.89 10.57
C GLY A 59 -15.46 -6.49 9.19
N VAL A 60 -15.11 -7.75 8.93
CA VAL A 60 -15.32 -8.36 7.61
C VAL A 60 -15.98 -9.72 7.78
N SER A 61 -17.31 -9.73 7.63
CA SER A 61 -18.06 -10.98 7.55
C SER A 61 -17.98 -11.52 6.13
N LEU A 62 -17.60 -12.79 6.00
CA LEU A 62 -17.76 -13.55 4.75
C LEU A 62 -19.25 -13.76 4.42
N ASP A 63 -20.14 -13.53 5.38
CA ASP A 63 -21.60 -13.69 5.26
C ASP A 63 -22.31 -12.45 4.69
N SER A 64 -21.62 -11.66 3.86
CA SER A 64 -22.24 -10.52 3.19
C SER A 64 -23.14 -10.99 2.05
N ARG A 65 -24.39 -10.50 2.00
CA ARG A 65 -25.32 -10.74 0.88
C ARG A 65 -24.85 -10.19 -0.48
N ARG A 66 -23.88 -9.26 -0.50
CA ARG A 66 -23.32 -8.69 -1.75
C ARG A 66 -22.22 -9.60 -2.32
N LYS A 67 -22.18 -9.75 -3.65
CA LYS A 67 -21.11 -10.46 -4.38
C LYS A 67 -19.72 -9.91 -3.97
N PRO A 68 -18.73 -10.78 -3.66
CA PRO A 68 -17.43 -10.32 -3.20
C PRO A 68 -16.55 -9.75 -4.31
N VAL A 69 -15.52 -9.01 -3.94
CA VAL A 69 -14.36 -8.73 -4.80
C VAL A 69 -13.22 -9.63 -4.35
N LEU A 70 -12.74 -10.48 -5.24
CA LEU A 70 -11.62 -11.37 -4.96
C LEU A 70 -10.30 -10.61 -5.18
N LEU A 71 -9.46 -10.57 -4.16
CA LEU A 71 -8.10 -10.02 -4.22
C LEU A 71 -7.09 -11.18 -4.18
N LEU A 72 -6.40 -11.38 -5.28
CA LEU A 72 -5.34 -12.38 -5.44
C LEU A 72 -3.98 -11.71 -5.35
N ARG A 73 -3.05 -12.35 -4.66
CA ARG A 73 -1.67 -11.87 -4.48
C ARG A 73 -0.78 -13.00 -4.02
N SER A 74 0.51 -12.89 -4.31
CA SER A 74 1.49 -13.77 -3.68
C SER A 74 1.56 -13.47 -2.19
N PHE A 75 1.74 -14.49 -1.36
CA PHE A 75 1.86 -14.27 0.07
C PHE A 75 3.11 -13.46 0.46
N GLY A 76 4.14 -13.46 -0.40
CA GLY A 76 5.34 -12.66 -0.22
C GLY A 76 5.12 -11.16 -0.46
N ASP A 77 3.99 -10.80 -1.07
CA ASP A 77 3.61 -9.43 -1.39
C ASP A 77 2.57 -8.85 -0.39
N ASP A 78 2.07 -9.64 0.58
CA ASP A 78 1.16 -9.20 1.66
C ASP A 78 1.68 -7.98 2.43
N GLU A 79 3.00 -7.95 2.61
CA GLU A 79 3.70 -6.94 3.40
C GLU A 79 4.20 -5.77 2.56
N LEU A 80 3.82 -5.70 1.27
CA LEU A 80 4.19 -4.56 0.44
C LEU A 80 3.52 -3.29 0.98
N LEU A 81 4.39 -2.38 1.39
CA LEU A 81 3.99 -1.07 1.85
C LEU A 81 3.81 -0.15 0.66
N ASP A 82 2.79 0.69 0.75
CA ASP A 82 2.59 1.76 -0.21
C ASP A 82 3.67 2.85 0.01
N PRO A 83 4.62 3.06 -0.91
CA PRO A 83 5.81 3.89 -0.70
C PRO A 83 5.54 5.40 -0.74
N ARG A 84 4.27 5.82 -0.73
CA ARG A 84 3.88 7.23 -0.79
C ARG A 84 4.40 7.99 0.46
N PRO A 85 5.23 9.03 0.28
CA PRO A 85 6.13 9.55 1.33
C PRO A 85 5.47 10.33 2.49
N LEU A 86 4.14 10.42 2.58
CA LEU A 86 3.47 11.31 3.54
C LEU A 86 2.27 10.72 4.28
N ASP A 87 1.99 9.43 4.13
CA ASP A 87 1.09 8.77 5.08
C ASP A 87 1.95 8.43 6.31
N PHE A 88 2.00 9.34 7.30
CA PHE A 88 2.64 9.12 8.62
C PHE A 88 2.28 7.75 9.21
N PHE A 89 1.12 7.25 8.81
CA PHE A 89 0.62 5.93 9.12
C PHE A 89 0.47 5.09 7.85
N GLN A 90 1.63 4.76 7.27
CA GLN A 90 1.74 4.01 6.03
C GLN A 90 0.86 2.75 6.04
N ARG A 91 0.22 2.51 4.91
CA ARG A 91 -0.74 1.42 4.72
C ARG A 91 -0.13 0.40 3.77
N ARG A 92 -0.49 -0.87 3.96
CA ARG A 92 -0.20 -1.90 2.96
C ARG A 92 -1.00 -1.61 1.69
N TYR A 93 -0.48 -2.03 0.55
CA TYR A 93 -1.26 -1.92 -0.70
C TYR A 93 -2.61 -2.63 -0.60
N GLU A 94 -2.64 -3.81 0.01
CA GLU A 94 -3.87 -4.57 0.28
C GLU A 94 -4.93 -3.71 0.99
N GLU A 95 -4.54 -2.95 2.01
CA GLU A 95 -5.47 -2.11 2.78
C GLU A 95 -6.02 -0.95 1.97
N THR A 96 -5.18 -0.39 1.10
CA THR A 96 -5.57 0.70 0.23
C THR A 96 -6.52 0.21 -0.85
N LEU A 97 -6.18 -0.90 -1.51
CA LEU A 97 -7.03 -1.55 -2.50
C LEU A 97 -8.35 -2.00 -1.90
N ALA A 98 -8.33 -2.73 -0.77
CA ALA A 98 -9.53 -3.21 -0.11
C ALA A 98 -10.49 -2.07 0.24
N ARG A 99 -9.97 -0.92 0.68
CA ARG A 99 -10.81 0.25 0.98
C ARG A 99 -11.50 0.80 -0.27
N THR A 100 -10.78 0.93 -1.37
CA THR A 100 -11.34 1.41 -2.65
C THR A 100 -12.38 0.43 -3.19
N LEU A 101 -12.06 -0.87 -3.16
CA LEU A 101 -12.85 -1.95 -3.75
C LEU A 101 -14.10 -2.31 -2.93
N ARG A 102 -14.13 -2.00 -1.63
CA ARG A 102 -15.31 -2.21 -0.76
C ARG A 102 -16.61 -1.57 -1.27
N ARG A 103 -16.51 -0.59 -2.19
CA ARG A 103 -17.67 0.02 -2.84
C ARG A 103 -18.42 -0.96 -3.75
N LEU A 104 -17.70 -1.90 -4.36
CA LEU A 104 -18.26 -2.96 -5.20
C LEU A 104 -18.88 -4.09 -4.36
N GLY A 105 -18.21 -4.49 -3.29
CA GLY A 105 -18.64 -5.60 -2.43
C GLY A 105 -17.63 -5.91 -1.33
N PRO A 106 -17.89 -6.92 -0.47
CA PRO A 106 -16.92 -7.38 0.51
C PRO A 106 -15.65 -7.86 -0.21
N VAL A 107 -14.48 -7.39 0.23
CA VAL A 107 -13.21 -7.78 -0.40
C VAL A 107 -12.67 -9.00 0.34
N VAL A 108 -12.39 -10.07 -0.39
CA VAL A 108 -11.94 -11.36 0.14
C VAL A 108 -10.62 -11.77 -0.51
N CYS A 109 -9.76 -12.48 0.21
CA CYS A 109 -8.51 -13.05 -0.28
C CYS A 109 -8.24 -14.38 0.42
N ILE A 110 -7.31 -15.17 -0.13
CA ILE A 110 -6.83 -16.38 0.55
C ILE A 110 -5.72 -16.01 1.54
N GLY A 111 -5.83 -16.55 2.75
CA GLY A 111 -4.82 -16.43 3.80
C GLY A 111 -3.86 -17.61 3.81
N ARG A 112 -2.64 -17.41 4.33
CA ARG A 112 -1.71 -18.50 4.60
C ARG A 112 -2.29 -19.43 5.68
N PRO A 113 -2.25 -20.77 5.49
CA PRO A 113 -2.55 -21.71 6.56
C PRO A 113 -1.70 -21.37 7.80
N ASN A 114 -2.30 -21.40 8.99
CA ASN A 114 -1.63 -21.13 10.28
C ASN A 114 -1.13 -19.69 10.53
N ASP A 115 -1.50 -18.71 9.70
CA ASP A 115 -1.21 -17.30 10.00
C ASP A 115 -2.18 -16.77 11.05
N SER A 116 -1.65 -16.49 12.24
CA SER A 116 -2.44 -16.27 13.46
C SER A 116 -3.22 -14.96 13.48
N PHE A 117 -2.88 -13.99 12.63
CA PHE A 117 -3.59 -12.72 12.57
C PHE A 117 -3.58 -12.11 11.17
N GLY A 118 -4.76 -12.09 10.54
CA GLY A 118 -4.98 -11.28 9.35
C GLY A 118 -4.64 -9.82 9.61
N PHE A 119 -3.85 -9.25 8.72
CA PHE A 119 -3.64 -7.81 8.67
C PHE A 119 -4.93 -7.11 8.26
N GLY A 120 -5.13 -5.86 8.71
CA GLY A 120 -6.27 -5.06 8.24
C GLY A 120 -6.32 -5.07 6.69
N GLY A 121 -7.51 -5.10 6.10
CA GLY A 121 -7.63 -5.21 4.63
C GLY A 121 -8.83 -6.03 4.16
N ALA A 122 -8.57 -6.98 3.26
CA ALA A 122 -9.53 -7.93 2.71
C ALA A 122 -9.80 -9.07 3.72
N ALA A 123 -11.01 -9.61 3.78
CA ALA A 123 -11.31 -10.81 4.58
C ALA A 123 -10.49 -11.99 4.09
N ARG A 124 -9.86 -12.72 5.01
CA ARG A 124 -9.06 -13.90 4.67
C ARG A 124 -9.90 -15.15 4.82
N LEU A 125 -9.99 -15.92 3.74
CA LEU A 125 -10.42 -17.30 3.77
C LEU A 125 -9.17 -18.18 3.93
N TYR A 126 -9.13 -18.97 5.00
CA TYR A 126 -8.03 -19.89 5.27
C TYR A 126 -8.42 -21.28 4.77
N VAL A 127 -7.61 -21.81 3.86
CA VAL A 127 -7.79 -23.12 3.23
C VAL A 127 -6.47 -23.84 3.20
N THR A 128 -6.50 -25.17 3.24
CA THR A 128 -5.30 -26.00 3.16
C THR A 128 -4.69 -25.96 1.75
N ASP A 129 -3.40 -26.27 1.64
CA ASP A 129 -2.67 -26.33 0.35
C ASP A 129 -3.20 -27.39 -0.64
N GLU A 130 -4.00 -28.34 -0.18
CA GLU A 130 -4.69 -29.28 -1.08
C GLU A 130 -5.96 -28.68 -1.72
N HIS A 131 -6.59 -27.72 -1.03
CA HIS A 131 -7.92 -27.21 -1.37
C HIS A 131 -7.90 -25.78 -1.91
N TRP A 132 -6.77 -25.07 -1.87
CA TRP A 132 -6.71 -23.66 -2.25
C TRP A 132 -7.15 -23.41 -3.69
N ARG A 133 -6.75 -24.25 -4.66
CA ARG A 133 -7.16 -24.10 -6.06
C ARG A 133 -8.68 -24.13 -6.22
N LYS A 134 -9.33 -25.11 -5.59
CA LYS A 134 -10.80 -25.23 -5.60
C LYS A 134 -11.45 -24.00 -4.96
N ALA A 135 -10.88 -23.50 -3.86
CA ALA A 135 -11.37 -22.29 -3.20
C ALA A 135 -11.22 -21.03 -4.08
N VAL A 136 -10.09 -20.87 -4.79
CA VAL A 136 -9.88 -19.78 -5.74
C VAL A 136 -10.95 -19.81 -6.83
N CYS A 137 -11.16 -20.95 -7.50
CA CYS A 137 -12.17 -21.07 -8.55
C CYS A 137 -13.58 -20.73 -8.02
N HIS A 138 -13.95 -21.28 -6.86
CA HIS A 138 -15.23 -20.99 -6.22
C HIS A 138 -15.41 -19.48 -5.91
N LEU A 139 -14.35 -18.82 -5.46
CA LEU A 139 -14.39 -17.38 -5.20
C LEU A 139 -14.48 -16.57 -6.51
N MET A 140 -13.78 -16.97 -7.57
CA MET A 140 -13.85 -16.32 -8.88
C MET A 140 -15.27 -16.34 -9.45
N GLU A 141 -15.92 -17.51 -9.46
CA GLU A 141 -17.29 -17.69 -9.94
C GLU A 141 -18.29 -16.72 -9.28
N ARG A 142 -18.11 -16.45 -7.98
CA ARG A 142 -19.02 -15.61 -7.20
C ARG A 142 -18.61 -14.13 -7.18
N ALA A 143 -17.37 -13.81 -7.52
CA ALA A 143 -16.82 -12.47 -7.34
C ALA A 143 -17.29 -11.50 -8.41
N VAL A 144 -17.77 -10.32 -8.03
CA VAL A 144 -18.11 -9.24 -8.99
C VAL A 144 -16.89 -8.77 -9.79
N ALA A 145 -15.70 -8.86 -9.20
CA ALA A 145 -14.43 -8.55 -9.84
C ALA A 145 -13.28 -9.32 -9.19
N VAL A 146 -12.24 -9.60 -9.98
CA VAL A 146 -10.98 -10.18 -9.51
C VAL A 146 -9.87 -9.15 -9.70
N VAL A 147 -9.25 -8.77 -8.59
CA VAL A 147 -8.10 -7.85 -8.55
C VAL A 147 -6.86 -8.64 -8.21
N ILE A 148 -5.81 -8.52 -9.03
CA ILE A 148 -4.61 -9.33 -8.92
C ILE A 148 -3.41 -8.43 -8.69
N VAL A 149 -2.74 -8.59 -7.56
CA VAL A 149 -1.42 -7.98 -7.32
C VAL A 149 -0.38 -8.86 -8.01
N VAL A 150 0.11 -8.42 -9.16
CA VAL A 150 1.01 -9.21 -10.00
C VAL A 150 2.33 -9.43 -9.28
N GLY A 151 2.60 -10.70 -8.99
CA GLY A 151 3.79 -11.20 -8.30
C GLY A 151 4.61 -12.13 -9.18
N ARG A 152 5.50 -12.91 -8.56
CA ARG A 152 6.47 -13.77 -9.26
C ARG A 152 6.32 -15.26 -8.94
N THR A 153 5.44 -15.63 -8.01
CA THR A 153 5.28 -17.02 -7.56
C THR A 153 4.46 -17.83 -8.56
N GLU A 154 4.85 -19.07 -8.84
CA GLU A 154 4.11 -19.95 -9.75
C GLU A 154 2.67 -20.23 -9.30
N GLY A 155 2.41 -20.31 -7.99
CA GLY A 155 1.04 -20.44 -7.46
C GLY A 155 0.13 -19.30 -7.92
N LEU A 156 0.61 -18.05 -7.85
CA LEU A 156 -0.11 -16.88 -8.34
C LEU A 156 -0.26 -16.87 -9.87
N TRP A 157 0.71 -17.40 -10.62
CA TRP A 157 0.57 -17.52 -12.06
C TRP A 157 -0.54 -18.49 -12.45
N TRP A 158 -0.65 -19.62 -11.75
CA TRP A 158 -1.82 -20.50 -11.90
C TRP A 158 -3.14 -19.74 -11.64
N GLU A 159 -3.17 -18.88 -10.62
CA GLU A 159 -4.35 -18.04 -10.33
C GLU A 159 -4.64 -17.03 -11.45
N ILE A 160 -3.60 -16.39 -12.00
CA ILE A 160 -3.70 -15.46 -13.14
C ILE A 160 -4.25 -16.17 -14.38
N ASP A 161 -3.67 -17.31 -14.74
CA ASP A 161 -4.06 -18.08 -15.91
C ASP A 161 -5.51 -18.55 -15.78
N THR A 162 -5.88 -19.04 -14.59
CA THR A 162 -7.26 -19.45 -14.28
C THR A 162 -8.22 -18.27 -14.36
N ALA A 163 -7.85 -17.10 -13.81
CA ALA A 163 -8.68 -15.90 -13.88
C ALA A 163 -8.93 -15.48 -15.32
N ILE A 164 -7.88 -15.43 -16.15
CA ILE A 164 -7.96 -15.04 -17.55
C ILE A 164 -8.82 -16.04 -18.36
N ALA A 165 -8.72 -17.33 -18.06
CA ALA A 165 -9.46 -18.36 -18.78
C ALA A 165 -10.95 -18.46 -18.41
N THR A 166 -11.32 -18.10 -17.17
CA THR A 166 -12.67 -18.37 -16.62
C THR A 166 -13.51 -17.13 -16.38
N MET A 167 -12.90 -15.95 -16.24
CA MET A 167 -13.62 -14.70 -15.98
C MET A 167 -13.86 -13.91 -17.25
N GLU A 168 -14.95 -13.15 -17.28
CA GLU A 168 -15.15 -12.09 -18.26
C GLU A 168 -14.00 -11.07 -18.14
N PRO A 169 -13.35 -10.68 -19.26
CA PRO A 169 -12.19 -9.79 -19.21
C PRO A 169 -12.44 -8.49 -18.44
N ALA A 170 -13.61 -7.90 -18.59
CA ALA A 170 -13.97 -6.66 -17.92
C ALA A 170 -13.93 -6.72 -16.39
N ARG A 171 -14.03 -7.91 -15.80
CA ARG A 171 -13.99 -8.13 -14.35
C ARG A 171 -12.59 -8.29 -13.79
N LEU A 172 -11.57 -8.25 -14.65
CA LEU A 172 -10.17 -8.39 -14.29
C LEU A 172 -9.46 -7.04 -14.15
N LEU A 173 -8.71 -6.89 -13.06
CA LEU A 173 -7.83 -5.76 -12.80
C LEU A 173 -6.48 -6.26 -12.30
N PHE A 174 -5.41 -5.91 -13.00
CA PHE A 174 -4.04 -6.24 -12.62
C PHE A 174 -3.38 -5.01 -12.00
N PHE A 175 -2.70 -5.21 -10.88
CA PHE A 175 -1.96 -4.19 -10.15
C PHE A 175 -0.48 -4.54 -10.10
N PHE A 176 0.37 -3.58 -10.51
CA PHE A 176 1.82 -3.68 -10.54
C PHE A 176 2.38 -2.81 -9.40
N PRO A 177 2.64 -3.39 -8.21
CA PRO A 177 3.09 -2.63 -7.05
C PRO A 177 4.53 -2.17 -7.20
N TYR A 178 4.90 -1.15 -6.42
CA TYR A 178 6.29 -0.87 -6.12
C TYR A 178 6.81 -1.84 -5.06
N GLY A 179 7.93 -2.52 -5.33
CA GLY A 179 8.55 -3.47 -4.40
C GLY A 179 9.27 -2.78 -3.24
N ALA A 180 8.54 -2.47 -2.18
CA ALA A 180 9.13 -2.08 -0.90
C ALA A 180 8.56 -2.99 0.19
N LYS A 181 9.26 -4.08 0.47
CA LYS A 181 8.94 -4.94 1.62
C LYS A 181 9.26 -4.20 2.91
N SER A 182 8.39 -4.34 3.90
CA SER A 182 8.72 -3.96 5.28
C SER A 182 9.79 -4.91 5.80
N LEU A 183 10.91 -4.38 6.27
CA LEU A 183 11.84 -5.18 7.07
C LEU A 183 11.26 -5.22 8.47
N ARG A 184 10.56 -6.30 8.84
CA ARG A 184 10.24 -6.55 10.25
C ARG A 184 11.54 -6.78 11.00
N SER A 185 12.11 -5.72 11.54
CA SER A 185 13.25 -5.84 12.45
C SER A 185 12.72 -5.87 13.88
N GLY A 186 13.13 -6.87 14.66
CA GLY A 186 12.76 -6.97 16.07
C GLY A 186 13.30 -5.82 16.94
N SER A 187 14.20 -4.99 16.40
CA SER A 187 14.84 -3.87 17.08
C SER A 187 14.12 -2.54 16.87
N ARG A 188 13.87 -1.81 17.97
CA ARG A 188 13.28 -0.46 17.96
C ARG A 188 14.10 0.54 17.14
N ILE A 189 15.42 0.39 17.15
CA ILE A 189 16.35 1.25 16.41
C ILE A 189 16.20 1.01 14.91
N ALA A 190 16.00 -0.24 14.50
CA ALA A 190 15.75 -0.56 13.10
C ALA A 190 14.36 -0.10 12.64
N ASP A 191 13.33 -0.19 13.48
CA ASP A 191 12.00 0.40 13.20
C ASP A 191 12.11 1.91 12.94
N LEU A 192 12.94 2.62 13.72
CA LEU A 192 13.23 4.03 13.54
C LEU A 192 14.04 4.30 12.27
N TRP A 193 15.12 3.57 12.01
CA TRP A 193 15.90 3.73 10.78
C TRP A 193 15.09 3.42 9.54
N GLU A 194 14.19 2.44 9.59
CA GLU A 194 13.24 2.17 8.52
C GLU A 194 12.27 3.34 8.39
N PHE A 195 11.73 3.88 9.49
CA PHE A 195 10.89 5.08 9.46
C PHE A 195 11.60 6.28 8.83
N VAL A 196 12.78 6.66 9.32
CA VAL A 196 13.58 7.78 8.79
C VAL A 196 14.01 7.52 7.35
N GLY A 197 14.47 6.30 7.04
CA GLY A 197 14.85 5.88 5.69
C GLY A 197 13.68 5.81 4.70
N ARG A 198 12.42 5.76 5.18
CA ARG A 198 11.22 5.90 4.34
C ARG A 198 10.89 7.34 4.00
N TRP A 199 11.20 8.29 4.91
CA TRP A 199 11.10 9.72 4.62
C TRP A 199 12.15 10.17 3.60
N ASN A 200 13.32 9.50 3.60
CA ASN A 200 14.38 9.75 2.63
C ASN A 200 14.37 8.68 1.51
N LEU A 201 13.37 8.73 0.63
CA LEU A 201 13.34 7.87 -0.56
C LEU A 201 14.47 8.27 -1.53
N SER A 202 15.64 7.65 -1.34
CA SER A 202 16.80 7.92 -2.20
C SER A 202 16.48 7.62 -3.67
N ARG A 203 17.10 8.37 -4.58
CA ARG A 203 16.96 8.17 -6.04
C ARG A 203 17.22 6.71 -6.44
N ARG A 204 18.26 6.09 -5.88
CA ARG A 204 18.61 4.67 -6.12
C ARG A 204 17.51 3.72 -5.67
N ARG A 205 16.86 3.98 -4.53
CA ARG A 205 15.76 3.15 -4.01
C ARG A 205 14.53 3.24 -4.92
N TYR A 206 14.14 4.46 -5.32
CA TYR A 206 13.04 4.66 -6.26
C TYR A 206 13.32 3.97 -7.61
N ASP A 207 14.52 4.14 -8.16
CA ASP A 207 14.89 3.56 -9.45
C ASP A 207 14.85 2.02 -9.41
N ARG A 208 15.27 1.41 -8.29
CA ARG A 208 15.13 -0.04 -8.07
C ARG A 208 13.66 -0.48 -8.03
N MET A 209 12.81 0.22 -7.28
CA MET A 209 11.39 -0.10 -7.17
C MET A 209 10.66 0.05 -8.51
N GLU A 210 10.99 1.08 -9.28
CA GLU A 210 10.44 1.33 -10.62
C GLU A 210 10.92 0.26 -11.62
N ALA A 211 12.18 -0.16 -11.54
CA ALA A 211 12.69 -1.29 -12.33
C ALA A 211 11.96 -2.59 -12.00
N GLU A 212 11.78 -2.92 -10.71
CA GLU A 212 11.07 -4.13 -10.28
C GLU A 212 9.61 -4.13 -10.76
N ARG A 213 8.92 -2.98 -10.66
CA ARG A 213 7.56 -2.82 -11.16
C ARG A 213 7.47 -3.07 -12.67
N ARG A 214 8.40 -2.48 -13.43
CA ARG A 214 8.48 -2.66 -14.89
C ARG A 214 8.79 -4.09 -15.28
N GLU A 215 9.64 -4.77 -14.52
CA GLU A 215 9.92 -6.19 -14.69
C GLU A 215 8.67 -7.05 -14.45
N ARG A 216 7.90 -6.79 -13.38
CA ARG A 216 6.61 -7.46 -13.13
C ARG A 216 5.65 -7.29 -14.31
N TYR A 217 5.59 -6.10 -14.90
CA TYR A 217 4.78 -5.86 -16.10
C TYR A 217 5.28 -6.62 -17.32
N ARG A 218 6.59 -6.60 -17.60
CA ARG A 218 7.16 -7.33 -18.75
C ARG A 218 6.91 -8.83 -18.64
N GLU A 219 7.05 -9.38 -17.45
CA GLU A 219 6.76 -10.80 -17.20
C GLU A 219 5.30 -11.12 -17.51
N PHE A 220 4.38 -10.27 -17.02
CA PHE A 220 2.97 -10.36 -17.32
C PHE A 220 2.67 -10.26 -18.82
N SER A 221 3.19 -9.25 -19.50
CA SER A 221 2.98 -9.10 -20.94
C SER A 221 3.52 -10.28 -21.74
N ARG A 222 4.64 -10.88 -21.31
CA ARG A 222 5.22 -12.06 -21.96
C ARG A 222 4.36 -13.31 -21.76
N ARG A 223 3.94 -13.60 -20.51
CA ARG A 223 3.12 -14.78 -20.21
C ARG A 223 1.70 -14.66 -20.79
N CYS A 224 1.16 -13.44 -20.79
CA CYS A 224 -0.18 -13.14 -21.30
C CYS A 224 -0.18 -12.59 -22.73
N GLN A 225 0.84 -12.91 -23.55
CA GLN A 225 0.96 -12.44 -24.93
C GLN A 225 -0.21 -12.84 -25.85
N PHE A 226 -0.98 -13.85 -25.43
CA PHE A 226 -2.18 -14.31 -26.13
C PHE A 226 -3.39 -13.39 -25.91
N LEU A 227 -3.35 -12.49 -24.92
CA LEU A 227 -4.35 -11.43 -24.78
C LEU A 227 -4.18 -10.42 -25.92
N HIS A 228 -5.30 -9.89 -26.44
CA HIS A 228 -5.33 -8.79 -27.41
C HIS A 228 -4.36 -7.68 -26.97
N PRO A 229 -3.65 -7.03 -27.93
CA PRO A 229 -2.32 -6.52 -27.71
C PRO A 229 -2.22 -5.64 -26.46
N LEU A 230 -1.43 -6.11 -25.50
CA LEU A 230 -1.10 -5.37 -24.30
C LEU A 230 -0.15 -4.21 -24.66
N PRO A 231 -0.26 -3.05 -24.01
CA PRO A 231 0.67 -1.95 -24.25
C PRO A 231 2.13 -2.35 -23.97
N GLU A 232 3.09 -1.87 -24.77
CA GLU A 232 4.50 -2.26 -24.62
C GLU A 232 5.14 -1.72 -23.32
N ASP A 233 4.85 -0.47 -22.96
CA ASP A 233 5.37 0.19 -21.76
C ASP A 233 4.23 0.58 -20.79
N PRO A 234 4.30 0.17 -19.51
CA PRO A 234 3.31 0.60 -18.52
C PRO A 234 3.43 2.09 -18.19
N GLY A 235 4.51 2.77 -18.63
CA GLY A 235 4.70 4.19 -18.40
C GLY A 235 4.67 4.50 -16.91
N ARG A 236 3.67 5.28 -16.45
CA ARG A 236 3.39 5.56 -15.03
C ARG A 236 2.22 4.77 -14.46
N ALA A 237 1.46 4.05 -15.27
CA ALA A 237 0.30 3.31 -14.84
C ALA A 237 0.70 2.16 -13.91
N LEU A 238 -0.03 2.03 -12.81
CA LEU A 238 0.15 0.93 -11.86
C LEU A 238 -0.90 -0.15 -12.03
N PHE A 239 -1.95 0.13 -12.81
CA PHE A 239 -3.05 -0.77 -13.01
C PHE A 239 -3.28 -0.99 -14.50
N LEU A 240 -3.68 -2.20 -14.85
CA LEU A 240 -4.20 -2.56 -16.16
C LEU A 240 -5.55 -3.25 -15.96
N ASP A 241 -6.60 -2.74 -16.59
CA ASP A 241 -7.87 -3.43 -16.68
C ASP A 241 -8.07 -3.98 -18.09
N LEU A 242 -8.83 -5.06 -18.25
CA LEU A 242 -9.23 -5.51 -19.58
C LEU A 242 -10.60 -4.93 -19.91
N LEU A 243 -10.81 -4.53 -21.16
CA LEU A 243 -12.12 -4.10 -21.66
C LEU A 243 -12.97 -5.34 -22.02
N PRO A 244 -14.29 -5.19 -22.27
CA PRO A 244 -15.15 -6.31 -22.67
C PRO A 244 -14.65 -7.06 -23.92
N ASP A 245 -13.99 -6.34 -24.83
CA ASP A 245 -13.36 -6.91 -26.04
C ASP A 245 -11.99 -7.56 -25.77
N GLY A 246 -11.59 -7.70 -24.50
CA GLY A 246 -10.33 -8.29 -24.08
C GLY A 246 -9.11 -7.37 -24.18
N LYS A 247 -9.23 -6.14 -24.72
CA LYS A 247 -8.07 -5.23 -24.85
C LYS A 247 -7.61 -4.73 -23.48
N GLY A 248 -6.29 -4.75 -23.27
CA GLY A 248 -5.68 -4.18 -22.07
C GLY A 248 -5.65 -2.65 -22.10
N ARG A 249 -6.14 -2.02 -21.02
CA ARG A 249 -6.09 -0.57 -20.81
C ARG A 249 -5.31 -0.23 -19.55
N LEU A 250 -4.26 0.56 -19.71
CA LEU A 250 -3.48 1.09 -18.60
C LEU A 250 -4.20 2.27 -17.92
N LEU A 251 -4.34 2.21 -16.59
CA LEU A 251 -4.97 3.28 -15.82
C LEU A 251 -3.90 4.25 -15.31
N LEU A 252 -3.88 5.45 -15.89
CA LEU A 252 -2.92 6.48 -15.53
C LEU A 252 -3.17 7.01 -14.11
N PRO A 253 -2.12 7.24 -13.30
CA PRO A 253 -2.28 7.69 -11.93
C PRO A 253 -2.90 9.08 -11.87
N ARG A 254 -4.01 9.22 -11.14
CA ARG A 254 -4.71 10.50 -10.96
C ARG A 254 -4.37 11.15 -9.62
N ARG A 255 -4.15 12.46 -9.61
CA ARG A 255 -3.86 13.24 -8.39
C ARG A 255 -5.16 13.63 -7.67
N LYS A 256 -5.06 13.81 -6.35
CA LYS A 256 -6.10 14.43 -5.52
C LYS A 256 -5.95 15.96 -5.58
N ALA A 257 -7.06 16.71 -5.58
CA ALA A 257 -7.01 18.17 -5.48
C ALA A 257 -6.36 18.57 -4.13
N SER A 258 -5.41 19.49 -4.20
CA SER A 258 -4.44 19.85 -3.14
C SER A 258 -5.06 20.23 -1.79
N TRP A 259 -6.28 20.78 -1.79
CA TRP A 259 -6.84 21.56 -0.68
C TRP A 259 -7.06 20.83 0.67
N LYS A 260 -7.20 19.50 0.69
CA LYS A 260 -7.39 18.76 1.97
C LYS A 260 -6.09 18.46 2.75
N HIS A 261 -4.92 18.90 2.25
CA HIS A 261 -3.62 18.64 2.88
C HIS A 261 -2.94 19.91 3.45
N ALA A 262 -3.62 21.07 3.37
CA ALA A 262 -3.07 22.37 3.75
C ALA A 262 -2.77 22.56 5.26
N PHE A 263 -3.26 21.67 6.13
CA PHE A 263 -3.06 21.79 7.58
C PHE A 263 -1.90 20.96 8.15
N GLY A 264 -1.10 20.29 7.33
CA GLY A 264 0.07 19.53 7.78
C GLY A 264 1.38 20.14 7.29
N LEU A 265 2.17 20.74 8.18
CA LEU A 265 3.52 21.27 7.91
C LEU A 265 4.43 20.29 7.14
N ALA A 266 4.24 18.97 7.32
CA ALA A 266 4.97 17.92 6.60
C ALA A 266 4.68 17.88 5.09
N ASN A 267 3.49 18.26 4.64
CA ASN A 267 3.12 18.20 3.22
C ASN A 267 3.74 19.34 2.41
N VAL A 268 3.97 20.51 3.03
CA VAL A 268 4.50 21.70 2.36
C VAL A 268 5.94 21.46 1.89
N LEU A 269 6.81 20.90 2.72
CA LEU A 269 8.22 20.66 2.35
C LEU A 269 8.39 19.64 1.21
N VAL A 270 7.46 18.71 1.06
CA VAL A 270 7.47 17.71 -0.03
C VAL A 270 6.93 18.28 -1.35
N ASP A 271 6.06 19.29 -1.29
CA ASP A 271 5.62 20.04 -2.47
C ASP A 271 6.80 20.80 -3.14
N TYR A 272 7.84 21.12 -2.37
CA TYR A 272 9.08 21.72 -2.86
C TYR A 272 10.19 20.71 -3.22
N LEU A 273 9.96 19.39 -3.11
CA LEU A 273 10.92 18.38 -3.57
C LEU A 273 10.81 18.20 -5.09
N PRO A 274 11.82 18.61 -5.88
CA PRO A 274 11.76 18.50 -7.34
C PRO A 274 11.92 17.04 -7.81
N GLY A 275 11.33 16.70 -8.96
CA GLY A 275 11.65 15.46 -9.71
C GLY A 275 10.74 14.24 -9.46
N ARG A 276 11.33 13.03 -9.53
CA ARG A 276 10.64 11.73 -9.67
C ARG A 276 9.67 11.38 -8.53
N MET A 277 9.77 12.00 -7.36
CA MET A 277 8.81 11.79 -6.24
C MET A 277 7.37 12.20 -6.60
N GLY A 278 7.19 13.15 -7.52
CA GLY A 278 5.87 13.51 -8.06
C GLY A 278 5.16 12.35 -8.79
N ARG A 279 5.89 11.27 -9.14
CA ARG A 279 5.33 10.05 -9.77
C ARG A 279 4.63 9.14 -8.77
N LEU A 280 5.01 9.16 -7.51
CA LEU A 280 4.34 8.42 -6.43
C LEU A 280 3.07 9.13 -5.94
N ARG A 281 2.82 10.38 -6.34
CA ARG A 281 1.62 11.13 -5.94
C ARG A 281 0.44 10.75 -6.80
N PHE A 282 -0.31 9.76 -6.35
CA PHE A 282 -1.59 9.38 -6.93
C PHE A 282 -2.57 8.88 -5.86
N ASP A 283 -3.85 8.99 -6.21
CA ASP A 283 -4.99 8.59 -5.42
C ASP A 283 -5.60 7.33 -6.06
N VAL A 284 -5.57 6.21 -5.33
CA VAL A 284 -6.06 4.91 -5.82
C VAL A 284 -7.54 4.99 -6.19
N ASP A 285 -8.36 5.66 -5.35
CA ASP A 285 -9.80 5.81 -5.60
C ASP A 285 -10.08 6.49 -6.93
N ARG A 286 -9.37 7.60 -7.23
CA ARG A 286 -9.49 8.33 -8.50
C ARG A 286 -8.92 7.57 -9.69
N THR A 287 -7.82 6.85 -9.48
CA THR A 287 -7.14 6.08 -10.52
C THR A 287 -7.99 4.89 -10.97
N LEU A 288 -8.71 4.25 -10.04
CA LEU A 288 -9.60 3.12 -10.34
C LEU A 288 -10.99 3.52 -10.84
N GLN A 289 -11.35 4.81 -10.90
CA GLN A 289 -12.68 5.23 -11.38
C GLN A 289 -13.06 4.65 -12.75
N PRO A 290 -12.20 4.61 -13.78
CA PRO A 290 -12.55 4.02 -15.07
C PRO A 290 -12.93 2.54 -14.97
N PHE A 291 -12.26 1.78 -14.12
CA PHE A 291 -12.56 0.37 -13.86
C PHE A 291 -13.89 0.22 -13.11
N LEU A 292 -14.11 1.02 -12.06
CA LEU A 292 -15.36 1.00 -11.29
C LEU A 292 -16.58 1.39 -12.15
N ALA A 293 -16.42 2.40 -13.01
CA ALA A 293 -17.48 2.86 -13.91
C ALA A 293 -17.83 1.79 -14.96
N LYS A 294 -16.82 1.07 -15.47
CA LYS A 294 -16.99 -0.05 -16.40
C LYS A 294 -17.83 -1.16 -15.77
N LEU A 295 -17.46 -1.64 -14.57
CA LEU A 295 -18.22 -2.67 -13.85
C LEU A 295 -19.67 -2.24 -13.54
N ALA A 296 -19.87 -0.96 -13.21
CA ALA A 296 -21.20 -0.44 -12.95
C ALA A 296 -22.08 -0.36 -14.21
N ALA A 297 -21.49 -0.31 -15.41
CA ALA A 297 -22.22 -0.35 -16.67
C ALA A 297 -22.68 -1.78 -17.00
N GLU A 298 -21.83 -2.78 -16.82
CA GLU A 298 -22.15 -4.20 -17.04
C GLU A 298 -23.19 -4.74 -16.05
N GLY A 299 -23.08 -4.37 -14.77
CA GLY A 299 -24.08 -4.78 -13.78
C GLY A 299 -25.49 -4.25 -14.05
N ARG A 300 -25.65 -3.25 -14.93
CA ARG A 300 -26.97 -2.76 -15.38
C ARG A 300 -27.53 -3.54 -16.57
N SER A 301 -26.67 -4.06 -17.47
CA SER A 301 -27.11 -4.84 -18.62
C SER A 301 -27.61 -6.24 -18.25
N ASP A 302 -27.11 -6.83 -17.16
CA ASP A 302 -27.55 -8.16 -16.70
C ASP A 302 -28.89 -8.13 -15.95
N SER A 303 -29.40 -6.94 -15.59
CA SER A 303 -30.63 -6.75 -14.81
C SER A 303 -31.84 -6.29 -15.64
N SER A 304 -31.67 -6.16 -16.94
CA SER A 304 -32.67 -5.72 -17.93
C SER A 304 -32.92 -6.83 -18.94
#